data_AF-A0A1C1CSD1-F1
#
_entry.id   AF-A0A1C1CSD1-F1
#
_cell.length_a   1.000
_cell.length_b   1.000
_cell.length_c   1.000
_cell.angle_alpha   90.00
_cell.angle_beta   90.00
_cell.angle_gamma   90.00
#
_symmetry.space_group_name_H-M   'P 1'
#
loop_
_entity.id
_entity.type
_entity.pdbx_description
1 polymer ?
#
loop_
_entity_poly.entity_id
_entity_poly.type
_entity_poly.pdbx_seq_one_letter_code
_entity_poly.pdbx_strand_id
1 'polypeptide(L)'
;MAPVAVEDIVEAPVVSKKGADLTNGAVQKPTLARYDANDPATTTDLLVEIIERDGGVIVENIISQELAGRIKSELKPYFDTDMVDPSGFFPHTTQRATGLLGRSDGCVELAMNSTYINVANKLISSTFTYWTGQRQETVTAKPIISSTVGFRVNPGGRQQGLHRDDR
;
A
#
# COMPACT_ATOMS: atom_id res chain seq x y z
N MET A 1 -9.42 -25.00 -38.48
CA MET A 1 -10.19 -23.92 -37.83
C MET A 1 -9.61 -22.61 -38.30
N ALA A 2 -10.40 -21.78 -38.99
CA ALA A 2 -9.96 -20.48 -39.50
C ALA A 2 -9.94 -19.43 -38.37
N PRO A 3 -9.03 -18.44 -38.41
CA PRO A 3 -8.89 -17.43 -37.37
C PRO A 3 -10.10 -16.48 -37.37
N VAL A 4 -10.60 -16.17 -36.17
CA VAL A 4 -11.65 -15.17 -35.93
C VAL A 4 -11.05 -13.79 -36.16
N ALA A 5 -11.61 -13.05 -37.12
CA ALA A 5 -11.25 -11.67 -37.42
C ALA A 5 -11.66 -10.77 -36.25
N VAL A 6 -10.75 -9.89 -35.83
CA VAL A 6 -10.99 -8.84 -34.84
C VAL A 6 -11.73 -7.72 -35.57
N GLU A 7 -13.03 -7.59 -35.32
CA GLU A 7 -13.82 -6.48 -35.86
C GLU A 7 -13.46 -5.17 -35.12
N ASP A 8 -13.26 -4.13 -35.90
CA ASP A 8 -12.87 -2.79 -35.46
C ASP A 8 -13.82 -2.24 -34.39
N ILE A 9 -13.28 -1.93 -33.21
CA ILE A 9 -14.01 -1.20 -32.17
C ILE A 9 -14.13 0.26 -32.63
N VAL A 10 -15.34 0.61 -33.06
CA VAL A 10 -15.78 1.94 -33.46
C VAL A 10 -15.46 2.96 -32.36
N GLU A 11 -14.74 4.03 -32.72
CA GLU A 11 -14.44 5.18 -31.86
C GLU A 11 -15.74 5.76 -31.26
N ALA A 12 -15.90 5.67 -29.94
CA ALA A 12 -16.95 6.36 -29.23
C ALA A 12 -16.65 7.88 -29.20
N PRO A 13 -17.63 8.75 -29.48
CA PRO A 13 -17.40 10.18 -29.60
C PRO A 13 -17.02 10.80 -28.25
N VAL A 14 -15.95 11.58 -28.24
CA VAL A 14 -15.53 12.42 -27.10
C VAL A 14 -16.61 13.47 -26.85
N VAL A 15 -17.46 13.25 -25.85
CA VAL A 15 -18.37 14.27 -25.35
C VAL A 15 -17.54 15.33 -24.63
N SER A 16 -17.23 16.41 -25.35
CA SER A 16 -16.60 17.61 -24.78
C SER A 16 -17.63 18.29 -23.87
N LYS A 17 -17.57 18.01 -22.56
CA LYS A 17 -18.26 18.83 -21.56
C LYS A 17 -17.56 20.19 -21.46
N LYS A 18 -17.86 21.09 -22.40
CA LYS A 18 -17.69 22.53 -22.21
C LYS A 18 -18.70 23.00 -21.17
N GLY A 19 -18.21 23.64 -20.11
CA GLY A 19 -19.03 24.47 -19.23
C GLY A 19 -19.20 23.92 -17.82
N ALA A 20 -18.14 23.94 -17.02
CA ALA A 20 -18.27 24.32 -15.63
C ALA A 20 -17.30 25.47 -15.41
N ASP A 21 -17.86 26.64 -15.16
CA ASP A 21 -17.16 27.87 -14.84
C ASP A 21 -16.46 27.65 -13.49
N LEU A 22 -15.26 27.05 -13.52
CA LEU A 22 -14.41 26.93 -12.35
C LEU A 22 -13.86 28.32 -12.08
N THR A 23 -14.59 29.08 -11.25
CA THR A 23 -14.09 30.32 -10.67
C THR A 23 -12.66 30.08 -10.17
N ASN A 24 -11.72 30.94 -10.59
CA ASN A 24 -10.30 30.94 -10.22
C ASN A 24 -10.07 31.24 -8.72
N GLY A 25 -10.82 30.61 -7.82
CA GLY A 25 -10.39 30.44 -6.44
C GLY A 25 -9.13 29.60 -6.47
N ALA A 26 -8.07 30.04 -5.78
CA ALA A 26 -6.86 29.26 -5.62
C ALA A 26 -7.25 27.84 -5.19
N VAL A 27 -7.11 26.87 -6.09
CA VAL A 27 -7.46 25.48 -5.80
C VAL A 27 -6.52 25.05 -4.69
N GLN A 28 -7.05 24.93 -3.47
CA GLN A 28 -6.27 24.47 -2.34
C GLN A 28 -5.75 23.08 -2.68
N LYS A 29 -4.43 22.92 -2.69
CA LYS A 29 -3.81 21.62 -2.95
C LYS A 29 -4.35 20.62 -1.91
N PRO A 30 -4.86 19.45 -2.32
CA PRO A 30 -5.30 18.43 -1.39
C PRO A 30 -4.18 18.10 -0.39
N THR A 31 -4.55 17.93 0.88
CA THR A 31 -3.65 17.53 1.96
C THR A 31 -4.10 16.18 2.50
N LEU A 32 -3.14 15.27 2.75
CA LEU A 32 -3.42 14.03 3.45
C LEU A 32 -3.70 14.32 4.92
N ALA A 33 -4.78 13.73 5.46
CA ALA A 33 -5.09 13.83 6.87
C ALA A 33 -4.00 13.15 7.73
N ARG A 34 -3.76 13.69 8.93
CA ARG A 34 -2.75 13.24 9.88
C ARG A 34 -3.39 12.99 11.24
N TYR A 35 -3.10 11.84 11.84
CA TYR A 35 -3.60 11.43 13.15
C TYR A 35 -2.49 10.80 13.98
N ASP A 36 -2.54 10.93 15.30
CA ASP A 36 -1.62 10.25 16.22
C ASP A 36 -2.20 8.88 16.61
N ALA A 37 -1.42 7.81 16.47
CA ALA A 37 -1.82 6.46 16.88
C ALA A 37 -2.14 6.34 18.39
N ASN A 38 -1.62 7.26 19.22
CA ASN A 38 -1.81 7.26 20.67
C ASN A 38 -2.98 8.13 21.14
N ASP A 39 -3.60 8.89 20.23
CA ASP A 39 -4.82 9.63 20.53
C ASP A 39 -6.01 8.64 20.55
N PRO A 40 -6.76 8.51 21.66
CA PRO A 40 -7.94 7.66 21.73
C PRO A 40 -9.03 7.99 20.68
N ALA A 41 -9.03 9.21 20.13
CA ALA A 41 -9.92 9.60 19.04
C ALA A 41 -9.54 8.96 17.69
N THR A 42 -8.29 8.49 17.54
CA THR A 42 -7.80 7.79 16.34
C THR A 42 -8.29 6.34 16.34
N THR A 43 -9.57 6.15 16.00
CA THR A 43 -10.18 4.81 15.93
C THR A 43 -9.94 4.15 14.58
N THR A 44 -10.02 2.82 14.53
CA THR A 44 -9.96 2.07 13.26
C THR A 44 -11.05 2.52 12.28
N ASP A 45 -12.25 2.81 12.77
CA ASP A 45 -13.37 3.24 11.93
C ASP A 45 -13.10 4.59 11.26
N LEU A 46 -12.57 5.55 12.03
CA LEU A 46 -12.15 6.85 11.52
C LEU A 46 -11.07 6.72 10.44
N LEU A 47 -10.03 5.92 10.70
CA LEU A 47 -8.95 5.71 9.74
C LEU A 47 -9.46 5.09 8.43
N VAL A 48 -10.38 4.13 8.51
CA VAL A 48 -10.98 3.49 7.33
C VAL A 48 -11.86 4.45 6.56
N GLU A 49 -12.70 5.24 7.23
CA GLU A 49 -13.53 6.27 6.58
C GLU A 49 -12.66 7.26 5.77
N ILE A 50 -11.53 7.69 6.33
CA ILE A 50 -10.59 8.59 5.65
C ILE A 50 -9.93 7.90 4.46
N ILE A 51 -9.49 6.65 4.60
CA ILE A 51 -8.86 5.92 3.50
C ILE A 51 -9.85 5.71 2.35
N GLU A 52 -11.10 5.37 2.64
CA GLU A 52 -12.15 5.21 1.62
C GLU A 52 -12.49 6.53 0.91
N ARG A 53 -12.48 7.65 1.64
CA ARG A 53 -12.76 8.99 1.10
C ARG A 53 -11.58 9.58 0.32
N ASP A 54 -10.38 9.51 0.88
CA ASP A 54 -9.20 10.26 0.43
C ASP A 54 -8.13 9.39 -0.24
N GLY A 55 -8.25 8.06 -0.18
CA GLY A 55 -7.27 7.10 -0.68
C GLY A 55 -6.06 6.89 0.23
N GLY A 56 -5.98 7.59 1.37
CA GLY A 56 -4.87 7.42 2.32
C GLY A 56 -4.94 8.35 3.54
N VAL A 57 -4.22 7.96 4.59
CA VAL A 57 -4.07 8.70 5.84
C VAL A 57 -2.65 8.53 6.37
N ILE A 58 -2.11 9.57 7.01
CA ILE A 58 -0.84 9.49 7.73
C ILE A 58 -1.16 9.26 9.21
N VAL A 59 -0.69 8.13 9.75
CA VAL A 59 -0.79 7.83 11.18
C VAL A 59 0.59 7.94 11.81
N GLU A 60 0.76 8.93 12.66
CA GLU A 60 2.00 9.25 13.37
C GLU A 60 2.12 8.38 14.62
N ASN A 61 3.35 8.17 15.09
CA ASN A 61 3.65 7.45 16.33
C ASN A 61 3.08 6.02 16.41
N ILE A 62 2.92 5.34 15.26
CA ILE A 62 2.48 3.93 15.20
C ILE A 62 3.48 2.99 15.91
N ILE A 63 4.75 3.38 15.96
CA ILE A 63 5.82 2.74 16.73
C ILE A 63 6.65 3.81 17.42
N SER A 64 7.31 3.46 18.53
CA SER A 64 8.22 4.38 19.23
C SER A 64 9.52 4.61 18.44
N GLN A 65 10.23 5.69 18.79
CA GLN A 65 11.53 5.98 18.19
C GLN A 65 12.57 4.91 18.50
N GLU A 66 12.48 4.28 19.68
CA GLU A 66 13.33 3.18 20.11
C GLU A 66 13.12 1.95 19.22
N LEU A 67 11.85 1.58 18.96
CA LEU A 67 11.52 0.46 18.07
C LEU A 67 12.00 0.73 16.65
N ALA A 68 11.79 1.96 16.14
CA ALA A 68 12.30 2.36 14.82
C ALA A 68 13.84 2.29 14.74
N GLY A 69 14.53 2.74 15.79
CA GLY A 69 15.99 2.66 15.90
C GLY A 69 16.49 1.21 15.93
N ARG A 70 15.79 0.32 16.63
CA ARG A 70 16.09 -1.12 16.67
C ARG A 70 15.92 -1.76 15.29
N ILE A 71 14.79 -1.54 14.61
CA ILE A 71 14.57 -2.03 13.23
C ILE A 71 15.69 -1.56 12.29
N LYS A 72 16.07 -0.29 12.37
CA LYS A 72 17.16 0.26 11.55
C LYS A 72 18.48 -0.48 11.78
N SER A 73 18.83 -0.78 13.04
CA SER A 73 20.03 -1.53 13.40
C SER A 73 19.98 -2.98 12.95
N GLU A 74 18.84 -3.66 13.15
CA GLU A 74 18.64 -5.08 12.77
C GLU A 74 18.67 -5.27 11.25
N LEU A 75 18.11 -4.33 10.48
CA LEU A 75 18.11 -4.42 9.02
C LEU A 75 19.42 -3.97 8.37
N LYS A 76 20.28 -3.23 9.09
CA LYS A 76 21.53 -2.66 8.54
C LYS A 76 22.42 -3.70 7.86
N PRO A 77 22.74 -4.87 8.45
CA PRO A 77 23.60 -5.86 7.79
C PRO A 77 23.03 -6.33 6.44
N TYR A 78 21.71 -6.48 6.34
CA TYR A 78 21.06 -6.94 5.12
C TYR A 78 21.05 -5.90 4.00
N PHE A 79 20.96 -4.62 4.36
CA PHE A 79 21.15 -3.55 3.38
C PHE A 79 22.62 -3.42 2.96
N ASP A 80 23.56 -3.61 3.87
CA ASP A 80 25.00 -3.51 3.59
C ASP A 80 25.49 -4.61 2.65
N THR A 81 24.81 -5.78 2.66
CA THR A 81 25.10 -6.91 1.77
C THR A 81 24.14 -7.04 0.58
N ASP A 82 23.28 -6.05 0.32
CA ASP A 82 22.38 -6.11 -0.84
C ASP A 82 23.18 -6.09 -2.15
N MET A 83 22.71 -6.85 -3.12
CA MET A 83 23.30 -6.94 -4.44
C MET A 83 22.60 -6.00 -5.41
N VAL A 84 23.34 -5.51 -6.40
CA VAL A 84 22.76 -4.79 -7.53
C VAL A 84 21.68 -5.63 -8.18
N ASP A 85 20.54 -5.02 -8.47
CA ASP A 85 19.48 -5.66 -9.24
C ASP A 85 19.89 -5.85 -10.70
N PRO A 86 20.08 -7.09 -11.19
CA PRO A 86 20.49 -7.34 -12.57
C PRO A 86 19.42 -6.96 -13.60
N SER A 87 18.14 -6.88 -13.19
CA SER A 87 17.06 -6.45 -14.08
C SER A 87 17.06 -4.94 -14.34
N GLY A 88 17.77 -4.17 -13.51
CA GLY A 88 17.75 -2.72 -13.54
C GLY A 88 16.45 -2.09 -13.03
N PHE A 89 15.53 -2.87 -12.45
CA PHE A 89 14.29 -2.35 -11.88
C PHE A 89 14.57 -1.46 -10.66
N PHE A 90 15.47 -1.88 -9.77
CA PHE A 90 15.97 -1.03 -8.68
C PHE A 90 17.28 -0.33 -9.07
N PRO A 91 17.38 1.01 -8.88
CA PRO A 91 18.63 1.71 -9.12
C PRO A 91 19.69 1.31 -8.09
N HIS A 92 20.98 1.40 -8.44
CA HIS A 92 22.11 1.09 -7.55
C HIS A 92 22.11 1.88 -6.22
N THR A 93 21.40 3.01 -6.16
CA THR A 93 21.25 3.81 -4.93
C THR A 93 20.23 3.25 -3.95
N THR A 94 19.40 2.29 -4.37
CA THR A 94 18.39 1.64 -3.52
C THR A 94 18.85 0.26 -3.08
N GLN A 95 19.00 0.08 -1.78
CA GLN A 95 19.30 -1.22 -1.17
C GLN A 95 18.04 -1.83 -0.57
N ARG A 96 17.96 -3.16 -0.58
CA ARG A 96 16.77 -3.93 -0.21
C ARG A 96 17.08 -4.92 0.89
N ALA A 97 16.15 -5.03 1.83
CA ALA A 97 16.10 -6.14 2.78
C ALA A 97 14.78 -6.88 2.56
N THR A 98 14.82 -8.11 2.07
CA THR A 98 13.63 -8.94 1.83
C THR A 98 13.39 -9.91 2.97
N GLY A 99 12.14 -10.34 3.20
CA GLY A 99 11.83 -11.31 4.26
C GLY A 99 12.07 -10.73 5.66
N LEU A 100 11.61 -9.50 5.89
CA LEU A 100 11.85 -8.72 7.11
C LEU A 100 11.51 -9.49 8.40
N LEU A 101 10.42 -10.25 8.40
CA LEU A 101 9.95 -11.01 9.57
C LEU A 101 10.91 -12.13 10.01
N GLY A 102 11.75 -12.64 9.09
CA GLY A 102 12.79 -13.62 9.42
C GLY A 102 14.16 -12.98 9.74
N ARG A 103 14.23 -11.65 9.75
CA ARG A 103 15.50 -10.89 9.85
C ARG A 103 15.52 -9.90 11.03
N SER A 104 14.37 -9.51 11.53
CA SER A 104 14.24 -8.44 12.54
C SER A 104 13.03 -8.71 13.44
N ASP A 105 13.28 -8.96 14.73
CA ASP A 105 12.23 -9.05 15.74
C ASP A 105 11.47 -7.73 15.85
N GLY A 106 12.16 -6.60 15.64
CA GLY A 106 11.52 -5.29 15.53
C GLY A 106 10.50 -5.20 14.38
N CYS A 107 10.78 -5.83 13.23
CA CYS A 107 9.82 -5.90 12.12
C CYS A 107 8.63 -6.81 12.44
N VAL A 108 8.83 -7.88 13.23
CA VAL A 108 7.72 -8.71 13.73
C VAL A 108 6.82 -7.87 14.65
N GLU A 109 7.39 -7.11 15.57
CA GLU A 109 6.64 -6.22 16.45
C GLU A 109 5.86 -5.13 15.66
N LEU A 110 6.49 -4.53 14.65
CA LEU A 110 5.82 -3.60 13.74
C LEU A 110 4.64 -4.26 13.01
N ALA A 111 4.82 -5.47 12.48
CA ALA A 111 3.76 -6.20 11.78
C ALA A 111 2.62 -6.63 12.72
N MET A 112 2.89 -6.75 14.02
CA MET A 112 1.92 -7.06 15.08
C MET A 112 1.20 -5.84 15.65
N ASN A 113 1.47 -4.63 15.15
CA ASN A 113 0.79 -3.42 15.60
C ASN A 113 -0.73 -3.51 15.38
N SER A 114 -1.51 -3.28 16.44
CA SER A 114 -2.97 -3.45 16.42
C SER A 114 -3.66 -2.46 15.47
N THR A 115 -3.20 -1.21 15.39
CA THR A 115 -3.74 -0.21 14.46
C THR A 115 -3.60 -0.69 13.01
N TYR A 116 -2.40 -1.14 12.63
CA TYR A 116 -2.14 -1.71 11.30
C TYR A 116 -3.02 -2.95 11.02
N ILE A 117 -3.04 -3.92 11.93
CA ILE A 117 -3.81 -5.16 11.76
C ILE A 117 -5.32 -4.88 11.65
N ASN A 118 -5.86 -3.99 12.49
CA ASN A 118 -7.28 -3.69 12.51
C ASN A 118 -7.72 -2.98 11.22
N VAL A 119 -6.94 -2.01 10.75
CA VAL A 119 -7.19 -1.33 9.47
C VAL A 119 -7.12 -2.32 8.30
N ALA A 120 -6.09 -3.16 8.25
CA ALA A 120 -5.96 -4.18 7.20
C ALA A 120 -7.14 -5.17 7.22
N ASN A 121 -7.51 -5.69 8.40
CA ASN A 121 -8.65 -6.59 8.52
C ASN A 121 -9.95 -5.95 8.01
N LYS A 122 -10.18 -4.65 8.27
CA LYS A 122 -11.40 -3.99 7.83
C LYS A 122 -11.41 -3.68 6.34
N LEU A 123 -10.27 -3.30 5.75
CA LEU A 123 -10.17 -2.92 4.34
C LEU A 123 -10.07 -4.09 3.37
N ILE A 124 -9.36 -5.16 3.74
CA ILE A 124 -8.94 -6.20 2.78
C ILE A 124 -9.21 -7.64 3.26
N SER A 125 -10.05 -7.85 4.27
CA SER A 125 -10.61 -9.19 4.51
C SER A 125 -11.63 -9.56 3.43
N SER A 126 -11.64 -10.82 3.03
CA SER A 126 -12.57 -11.31 2.02
C SER A 126 -13.58 -12.27 2.64
N THR A 127 -14.86 -12.04 2.37
CA THR A 127 -15.94 -12.94 2.77
C THR A 127 -16.49 -13.66 1.56
N PHE A 128 -16.48 -14.98 1.61
CA PHE A 128 -16.96 -15.85 0.54
C PHE A 128 -18.08 -16.72 1.06
N THR A 129 -19.10 -16.89 0.24
CA THR A 129 -20.19 -17.80 0.51
C THR A 129 -20.21 -18.87 -0.57
N TYR A 130 -20.15 -20.13 -0.15
CA TYR A 130 -20.04 -21.29 -1.05
C TYR A 130 -20.95 -22.42 -0.58
N TRP A 131 -21.16 -23.42 -1.44
CA TRP A 131 -22.00 -24.57 -1.15
C TRP A 131 -21.17 -25.77 -0.68
N THR A 132 -21.58 -26.38 0.42
CA THR A 132 -21.12 -27.69 0.88
C THR A 132 -22.30 -28.65 0.90
N GLY A 133 -22.45 -29.47 -0.15
CA GLY A 133 -23.65 -30.27 -0.36
C GLY A 133 -24.88 -29.37 -0.53
N GLN A 134 -25.93 -29.58 0.27
CA GLN A 134 -27.16 -28.76 0.26
C GLN A 134 -27.13 -27.59 1.23
N ARG A 135 -25.98 -27.31 1.85
CA ARG A 135 -25.81 -26.23 2.82
C ARG A 135 -24.90 -25.15 2.26
N GLN A 136 -25.33 -23.92 2.39
CA GLN A 136 -24.52 -22.75 2.09
C GLN A 136 -23.71 -22.38 3.33
N GLU A 137 -22.40 -22.23 3.17
CA GLU A 137 -21.44 -21.85 4.21
C GLU A 137 -20.83 -20.49 3.87
N THR A 138 -20.65 -19.63 4.87
CA THR A 138 -19.96 -18.35 4.71
C THR A 138 -18.69 -18.34 5.54
N VAL A 139 -17.58 -18.00 4.90
CA VAL A 139 -16.26 -17.90 5.54
C VAL A 139 -15.67 -16.52 5.29
N THR A 140 -14.99 -15.98 6.30
CA THR A 140 -14.21 -14.75 6.17
C THR A 140 -12.74 -15.08 6.36
N ALA A 141 -11.93 -14.76 5.36
CA ALA A 141 -10.49 -14.87 5.42
C ALA A 141 -9.88 -13.52 5.77
N LYS A 142 -9.04 -13.48 6.81
CA LYS A 142 -8.24 -12.32 7.16
C LYS A 142 -7.05 -12.17 6.18
N PRO A 143 -6.48 -10.97 6.04
CA PRO A 143 -5.32 -10.75 5.18
C PRO A 143 -4.12 -11.56 5.62
N ILE A 144 -3.34 -12.03 4.65
CA ILE A 144 -2.09 -12.77 4.88
C ILE A 144 -0.94 -11.94 4.30
N ILE A 145 0.11 -11.76 5.09
CA ILE A 145 1.35 -11.13 4.60
C ILE A 145 2.01 -12.10 3.61
N SER A 146 2.02 -11.74 2.33
CA SER A 146 2.63 -12.54 1.26
C SER A 146 4.15 -12.32 1.18
N SER A 147 4.58 -11.07 1.28
CA SER A 147 6.00 -10.69 1.22
C SER A 147 6.26 -9.43 2.04
N THR A 148 7.52 -9.23 2.42
CA THR A 148 7.98 -8.02 3.10
C THR A 148 9.30 -7.55 2.51
N VAL A 149 9.43 -6.24 2.30
CA VAL A 149 10.64 -5.61 1.81
C VAL A 149 10.84 -4.27 2.51
N GLY A 150 12.06 -4.03 2.97
CA GLY A 150 12.53 -2.73 3.42
C GLY A 150 13.42 -2.12 2.36
N PHE A 151 13.37 -0.79 2.23
CA PHE A 151 14.21 -0.03 1.30
C PHE A 151 15.09 0.97 2.04
N ARG A 152 16.38 0.99 1.72
CA ARG A 152 17.31 2.05 2.08
C ARG A 152 17.69 2.80 0.81
N VAL A 153 17.10 3.98 0.63
CA VAL A 153 17.33 4.83 -0.55
C VAL A 153 18.45 5.82 -0.23
N ASN A 154 19.62 5.60 -0.81
CA ASN A 154 20.78 6.48 -0.66
C ASN A 154 20.70 7.69 -1.60
N PRO A 155 21.43 8.78 -1.31
CA PRO A 155 21.51 9.93 -2.20
C PRO A 155 21.91 9.58 -3.65
N GLY A 156 21.44 10.39 -4.61
CA GLY A 156 21.71 10.20 -6.04
C GLY A 156 20.66 9.39 -6.81
N GLY A 157 19.58 8.95 -6.14
CA GLY A 157 18.44 8.33 -6.82
C GLY A 157 17.72 9.30 -7.77
N ARG A 158 17.24 8.78 -8.90
CA ARG A 158 16.34 9.52 -9.80
C ARG A 158 14.90 9.38 -9.33
N GLN A 159 14.04 10.34 -9.70
CA GLN A 159 12.61 10.26 -9.45
C GLN A 159 12.03 8.97 -10.07
N GLN A 160 11.23 8.24 -9.30
CA GLN A 160 10.53 7.05 -9.81
C GLN A 160 9.55 7.47 -10.91
N GLY A 161 9.57 6.76 -12.03
CA GLY A 161 8.60 6.96 -13.09
C GLY A 161 7.18 6.66 -12.60
N LEU A 162 6.21 7.48 -13.00
CA LEU A 162 4.81 7.18 -12.76
C LEU A 162 4.45 5.88 -13.48
N HIS A 163 3.88 4.95 -12.74
CA HIS A 163 3.33 3.71 -13.25
C HIS A 163 1.99 3.48 -12.56
N ARG A 164 1.14 2.68 -13.20
CA ARG A 164 -0.10 2.21 -12.62
C ARG A 164 -0.06 0.69 -12.61
N ASP A 165 -0.66 0.10 -11.58
CA ASP A 165 -0.75 -1.36 -11.42
C ASP A 165 -2.04 -1.94 -12.01
N ASP A 166 -2.85 -1.13 -12.70
CA ASP A 166 -4.08 -1.61 -13.32
C ASP A 166 -3.82 -2.48 -14.56
N ARG A 167 -4.78 -3.38 -14.80
CA ARG A 167 -4.94 -4.13 -16.04
C ARG A 167 -5.91 -3.41 -16.96
#